data_AF-A0A2G8HWQ6-F1
#
_entry.id   AF-A0A2G8HWQ6-F1
#
_cell.length_a   1.000
_cell.length_b   1.000
_cell.length_c   1.000
_cell.angle_alpha   90.00
_cell.angle_beta   90.00
_cell.angle_gamma   90.00
#
_symmetry.space_group_name_H-M   'P 1'
#
loop_
_entity.id
_entity.type
_entity.pdbx_description
1 polymer ?
#
loop_
_entity_poly.entity_id
_entity_poly.type
_entity_poly.pdbx_seq_one_letter_code
_entity_poly.pdbx_strand_id
1 'polypeptide(L)'
;MKNVVLIFLFLFSVTIQANSRGQLITNIARLSERVGVIVGDSEVSNEELRLVQEDLKNIVDRLRNRGGTTSCLEFTLDIYERTYAGSTALKKAQEACKRITDTSLVKFVFEIYLESYTERFALDKAIDSTEGNNYRGKSEELEFIFTVYKENYTSRFAIDKSLEKIVLLPRNSMDCLEISYRSLSRSYTSKHAMDKAIDSCSNPIR
;
A
#
# COMPACT_ATOMS: atom_id res chain seq x y z
N MET A 1 32.17 -15.92 42.06
CA MET A 1 32.15 -16.53 40.71
C MET A 1 30.77 -16.64 40.05
N LYS A 2 29.66 -16.22 40.69
CA LYS A 2 28.33 -16.17 40.03
C LYS A 2 28.09 -14.89 39.20
N ASN A 3 28.75 -13.78 39.54
CA ASN A 3 28.49 -12.48 38.88
C ASN A 3 29.18 -12.31 37.52
N VAL A 4 30.18 -13.13 37.18
CA VAL A 4 30.91 -13.02 35.90
C VAL A 4 30.18 -13.76 34.77
N VAL A 5 29.44 -14.82 35.11
CA VAL A 5 28.68 -15.63 34.12
C VAL A 5 27.43 -14.88 33.61
N LEU A 6 26.83 -14.03 34.44
CA LEU A 6 25.66 -13.21 34.06
C LEU A 6 26.00 -12.10 33.04
N ILE A 7 27.23 -11.57 33.06
CA ILE A 7 27.65 -10.50 32.14
C ILE A 7 27.93 -11.08 30.74
N PHE A 8 28.49 -12.29 30.65
CA PHE A 8 28.74 -12.95 29.36
C PHE A 8 27.45 -13.41 28.66
N LEU A 9 26.42 -13.81 29.42
CA LEU A 9 25.11 -14.16 28.86
C LEU A 9 24.32 -12.94 28.36
N PHE A 10 24.53 -11.76 28.96
CA PHE A 10 23.90 -10.52 28.49
C PHE A 10 24.54 -9.99 27.19
N LEU A 11 25.85 -10.18 27.00
CA LEU A 11 26.58 -9.72 25.80
C LEU A 11 26.30 -10.56 24.54
N PHE A 12 26.00 -11.85 24.68
CA PHE A 12 25.62 -12.70 23.54
C PHE A 12 24.20 -12.47 23.00
N SER A 13 23.34 -11.84 23.80
CA SER A 13 21.95 -11.55 23.39
C SER A 13 21.87 -10.32 22.47
N VAL A 14 22.88 -9.45 22.48
CA VAL A 14 22.90 -8.20 21.67
C VAL A 14 23.47 -8.44 20.27
N THR A 15 24.26 -9.49 20.05
CA THR A 15 24.92 -9.76 18.76
C THR A 15 24.01 -10.44 17.72
N ILE A 16 22.88 -11.02 18.14
CA ILE A 16 21.99 -11.74 17.23
C ILE A 16 21.07 -10.76 16.45
N GLN A 17 20.75 -9.59 17.03
CA GLN A 17 19.93 -8.57 16.34
C GLN A 17 20.72 -7.67 15.37
N ALA A 18 22.05 -7.61 15.47
CA ALA A 18 22.88 -6.83 14.54
C ALA A 18 23.06 -7.51 13.16
N ASN A 19 22.96 -8.84 13.11
CA ASN A 19 23.24 -9.62 11.90
C ASN A 19 22.10 -9.51 10.86
N SER A 20 20.84 -9.38 11.28
CA SER A 20 19.71 -9.26 10.35
C SER A 20 19.68 -7.92 9.61
N ARG A 21 19.99 -6.81 10.32
CA ARG A 21 20.00 -5.47 9.71
C ARG A 21 21.14 -5.31 8.70
N GLY A 22 22.32 -5.84 9.01
CA GLY A 22 23.45 -5.84 8.07
C GLY A 22 23.13 -6.62 6.79
N GLN A 23 22.57 -7.82 6.92
CA GLN A 23 22.13 -8.64 5.78
C GLN A 23 21.07 -7.94 4.91
N LEU A 24 20.09 -7.28 5.53
CA LEU A 24 19.06 -6.51 4.82
C LEU A 24 19.68 -5.34 4.03
N ILE A 25 20.61 -4.59 4.63
CA ILE A 25 21.31 -3.49 3.94
C ILE A 25 22.10 -4.02 2.74
N THR A 26 22.82 -5.14 2.90
CA THR A 26 23.58 -5.75 1.80
C THR A 26 22.67 -6.24 0.67
N ASN A 27 21.50 -6.81 1.00
CA ASN A 27 20.52 -7.24 0.01
C ASN A 27 19.93 -6.04 -0.76
N ILE A 28 19.62 -4.94 -0.08
CA ILE A 28 19.15 -3.70 -0.73
C ILE A 28 20.22 -3.13 -1.66
N ALA A 29 21.49 -3.12 -1.24
CA ALA A 29 22.59 -2.64 -2.07
C ALA A 29 22.76 -3.48 -3.35
N ARG A 30 22.76 -4.81 -3.24
CA ARG A 30 22.81 -5.71 -4.42
C ARG A 30 21.59 -5.57 -5.33
N LEU A 31 20.41 -5.35 -4.76
CA LEU A 31 19.19 -5.12 -5.54
C LEU A 31 19.30 -3.81 -6.34
N SER A 32 19.80 -2.73 -5.72
CA SER A 32 20.02 -1.45 -6.40
C SER A 32 20.99 -1.57 -7.58
N GLU A 33 22.06 -2.35 -7.44
CA GLU A 33 23.02 -2.61 -8.50
C GLU A 33 22.37 -3.38 -9.67
N ARG A 34 21.59 -4.42 -9.37
CA ARG A 34 20.87 -5.19 -10.39
C ARG A 34 19.82 -4.38 -11.14
N VAL A 35 19.12 -3.48 -10.47
CA VAL A 35 18.15 -2.58 -11.11
C VAL A 35 18.84 -1.72 -12.17
N GLY A 36 20.04 -1.19 -11.88
CA GLY A 36 20.79 -0.39 -12.86
C GLY A 36 21.17 -1.17 -14.13
N VAL A 37 21.61 -2.42 -13.97
CA VAL A 37 21.93 -3.30 -15.11
C VAL A 37 20.68 -3.64 -15.92
N ILE A 38 19.58 -4.03 -15.25
CA ILE A 38 18.33 -4.41 -15.92
C ILE A 38 17.73 -3.24 -16.69
N VAL A 39 17.74 -2.03 -16.11
CA VAL A 39 17.21 -0.83 -16.78
C VAL A 39 17.98 -0.52 -18.07
N GLY A 40 19.31 -0.69 -18.05
CA GLY A 40 20.15 -0.47 -19.23
C GLY A 40 19.86 -1.42 -20.40
N ASP A 41 19.41 -2.64 -20.09
CA ASP A 41 19.14 -3.70 -21.06
C ASP A 41 17.64 -3.88 -21.38
N SER A 42 16.75 -3.11 -20.75
CA SER A 42 15.30 -3.29 -20.86
C SER A 42 14.64 -2.40 -21.93
N GLU A 43 13.58 -2.90 -22.54
CA GLU A 43 12.68 -2.14 -23.44
C GLU A 43 11.61 -1.33 -22.67
N VAL A 44 11.79 -1.15 -21.35
CA VAL A 44 10.83 -0.44 -20.50
C VAL A 44 10.74 1.02 -20.91
N SER A 45 9.52 1.55 -21.00
CA SER A 45 9.31 2.93 -21.43
C SER A 45 9.92 3.93 -20.44
N ASN A 46 10.31 5.12 -20.92
CA ASN A 46 10.81 6.19 -20.05
C ASN A 46 9.81 6.59 -18.96
N GLU A 47 8.51 6.46 -19.24
CA GLU A 47 7.46 6.74 -18.26
C GLU A 47 7.46 5.70 -17.13
N GLU A 48 7.55 4.41 -17.46
CA GLU A 48 7.67 3.35 -16.47
C GLU A 48 8.96 3.46 -15.64
N LEU A 49 10.09 3.81 -16.26
CA LEU A 49 11.35 4.07 -15.54
C LEU A 49 11.23 5.24 -14.56
N ARG A 50 10.52 6.30 -14.96
CA ARG A 50 10.26 7.47 -14.11
C ARG A 50 9.35 7.10 -12.92
N LEU A 51 8.37 6.24 -13.12
CA LEU A 51 7.54 5.71 -12.04
C LEU A 51 8.37 4.85 -11.06
N VAL A 52 9.24 3.98 -11.56
CA VAL A 52 10.17 3.19 -10.72
C VAL A 52 11.11 4.10 -9.93
N GLN A 53 11.64 5.14 -10.55
CA GLN A 53 12.48 6.14 -9.87
C GLN A 53 11.74 6.82 -8.72
N GLU A 54 10.48 7.17 -8.91
CA GLU A 54 9.66 7.78 -7.86
C GLU A 54 9.30 6.78 -6.76
N ASP A 55 9.06 5.50 -7.07
CA ASP A 55 8.87 4.45 -6.07
C ASP A 55 10.12 4.29 -5.19
N LEU A 56 11.32 4.28 -5.80
CA LEU A 56 12.59 4.26 -5.07
C LEU A 56 12.79 5.50 -4.20
N LYS A 57 12.44 6.69 -4.71
CA LYS A 57 12.49 7.94 -3.94
C LYS A 57 11.57 7.89 -2.72
N ASN A 58 10.33 7.43 -2.89
CA ASN A 58 9.37 7.29 -1.80
C ASN A 58 9.87 6.30 -0.74
N ILE A 59 10.48 5.19 -1.15
CA ILE A 59 11.13 4.24 -0.23
C ILE A 59 12.25 4.95 0.57
N VAL A 60 13.11 5.73 -0.08
CA VAL A 60 14.19 6.49 0.58
C VAL A 60 13.62 7.52 1.56
N ASP A 61 12.55 8.23 1.21
CA ASP A 61 11.93 9.23 2.09
C ASP A 61 11.29 8.59 3.32
N ARG A 62 10.69 7.40 3.19
CA ARG A 62 10.24 6.57 4.32
C ARG A 62 11.40 6.15 5.22
N LEU A 63 12.51 5.68 4.63
CA LEU A 63 13.72 5.31 5.40
C LEU A 63 14.32 6.49 6.16
N ARG A 64 14.15 7.72 5.65
CA ARG A 64 14.61 8.95 6.30
C ARG A 64 13.66 9.50 7.37
N ASN A 65 12.58 8.79 7.70
CA ASN A 65 11.51 9.27 8.60
C ASN A 65 10.90 10.63 8.16
N ARG A 66 11.02 10.98 6.87
CA ARG A 66 10.46 12.22 6.29
C ARG A 66 9.10 12.00 5.62
N GLY A 67 8.52 10.82 5.80
CA GLY A 67 7.26 10.39 5.17
C GLY A 67 6.00 11.09 5.69
N GLY A 68 6.03 12.39 5.94
CA GLY A 68 4.83 13.20 6.13
C GLY A 68 4.85 14.32 5.13
N THR A 69 4.22 14.11 3.97
CA THR A 69 3.91 15.23 3.08
C THR A 69 2.97 16.19 3.81
N THR A 70 3.07 17.50 3.57
CA THR A 70 2.19 18.50 4.20
C THR A 70 0.71 18.12 4.02
N SER A 71 0.36 17.60 2.83
CA SER A 71 -0.99 17.12 2.51
C SER A 71 -1.47 15.95 3.40
N CYS A 72 -0.58 15.02 3.74
CA CYS A 72 -0.93 13.95 4.67
C CYS A 72 -1.17 14.49 6.09
N LEU A 73 -0.31 15.41 6.54
CA LEU A 73 -0.42 15.98 7.88
C LEU A 73 -1.72 16.80 8.01
N GLU A 74 -2.04 17.64 7.04
CA GLU A 74 -3.29 18.40 6.99
C GLU A 74 -4.52 17.50 7.07
N PHE A 75 -4.53 16.39 6.31
CA PHE A 75 -5.64 15.44 6.31
C PHE A 75 -5.78 14.68 7.63
N THR A 76 -4.69 14.13 8.15
CA THR A 76 -4.74 13.27 9.35
C THR A 76 -4.88 14.07 10.64
N LEU A 77 -4.31 15.28 10.70
CA LEU A 77 -4.34 16.12 11.89
C LEU A 77 -5.75 16.57 12.23
N ASP A 78 -6.51 17.07 11.26
CA ASP A 78 -7.89 17.52 11.45
C ASP A 78 -8.78 16.42 12.08
N ILE A 79 -8.59 15.18 11.64
CA ILE A 79 -9.33 14.03 12.18
C ILE A 79 -8.87 13.69 13.61
N TYR A 80 -7.56 13.70 13.88
CA TYR A 80 -7.05 13.38 15.22
C TYR A 80 -7.34 14.48 16.25
N GLU A 81 -7.42 15.75 15.86
CA GLU A 81 -7.75 16.87 16.75
C GLU A 81 -9.18 16.80 17.31
N ARG A 82 -10.08 16.10 16.62
CA ARG A 82 -11.44 15.84 17.10
C ARG A 82 -11.48 14.88 18.28
N THR A 83 -10.42 14.10 18.50
CA THR A 83 -10.33 13.12 19.60
C THR A 83 -9.24 13.46 20.61
N TYR A 84 -8.12 14.04 20.18
CA TYR A 84 -6.93 14.28 20.98
C TYR A 84 -6.55 15.76 21.00
N ALA A 85 -6.01 16.24 22.11
CA ALA A 85 -5.59 17.63 22.23
C ALA A 85 -4.13 17.85 21.79
N GLY A 86 -3.91 18.94 21.04
CA GLY A 86 -2.61 19.57 20.82
C GLY A 86 -1.50 18.62 20.37
N SER A 87 -0.45 18.51 21.17
CA SER A 87 0.75 17.71 20.85
C SER A 87 0.48 16.22 20.65
N THR A 88 -0.59 15.69 21.25
CA THR A 88 -0.96 14.27 21.08
C THR A 88 -1.55 14.02 19.69
N ALA A 89 -2.43 14.92 19.22
CA ALA A 89 -3.00 14.84 17.87
C ALA A 89 -1.90 14.96 16.81
N LEU A 90 -1.00 15.95 16.98
CA LEU A 90 0.14 16.14 16.08
C LEU A 90 1.05 14.90 16.01
N LYS A 91 1.36 14.30 17.16
CA LYS A 91 2.17 13.08 17.20
C LYS A 91 1.48 11.91 16.48
N LYS A 92 0.18 11.72 16.70
CA LYS A 92 -0.62 10.68 16.03
C LYS A 92 -0.66 10.88 14.52
N ALA A 93 -0.90 12.11 14.07
CA ALA A 93 -0.90 12.46 12.65
C ALA A 93 0.47 12.17 11.99
N GLN A 94 1.57 12.57 12.64
CA GLN A 94 2.92 12.26 12.17
C GLN A 94 3.23 10.76 12.13
N GLU A 95 2.74 9.98 13.09
CA GLU A 95 2.87 8.52 13.10
C GLU A 95 2.06 7.88 11.96
N ALA A 96 0.83 8.32 11.75
CA ALA A 96 -0.02 7.88 10.64
C ALA A 96 0.64 8.15 9.28
N CYS A 97 1.16 9.36 9.08
CA CYS A 97 1.76 9.72 7.80
C CYS A 97 2.95 8.86 7.40
N LYS A 98 3.76 8.37 8.36
CA LYS A 98 4.86 7.43 8.06
C LYS A 98 4.39 6.12 7.40
N ARG A 99 3.14 5.76 7.62
CA ARG A 99 2.48 4.54 7.09
C ARG A 99 1.78 4.80 5.75
N ILE A 100 1.36 6.05 5.51
CA ILE A 100 0.64 6.46 4.30
C ILE A 100 1.63 6.71 3.16
N THR A 101 1.53 5.91 2.11
CA THR A 101 2.33 6.10 0.88
C THR A 101 1.59 6.93 -0.18
N ASP A 102 0.26 6.85 -0.19
CA ASP A 102 -0.61 7.56 -1.12
C ASP A 102 -1.77 8.18 -0.35
N THR A 103 -1.68 9.48 -0.08
CA THR A 103 -2.70 10.22 0.68
C THR A 103 -4.04 10.23 -0.04
N SER A 104 -4.06 10.29 -1.37
CA SER A 104 -5.28 10.35 -2.16
C SER A 104 -6.04 9.03 -2.09
N LEU A 105 -5.33 7.90 -2.19
CA LEU A 105 -5.91 6.58 -1.99
C LEU A 105 -6.47 6.42 -0.58
N VAL A 106 -5.72 6.83 0.45
CA VAL A 106 -6.19 6.73 1.84
C VAL A 106 -7.43 7.57 2.06
N LYS A 107 -7.52 8.78 1.47
CA LYS A 107 -8.72 9.61 1.51
C LYS A 107 -9.92 8.92 0.87
N PHE A 108 -9.76 8.34 -0.31
CA PHE A 108 -10.81 7.58 -1.00
C PHE A 108 -11.34 6.42 -0.13
N VAL A 109 -10.44 5.61 0.41
CA VAL A 109 -10.81 4.47 1.28
C VAL A 109 -11.43 4.96 2.60
N PHE A 110 -10.91 6.05 3.16
CA PHE A 110 -11.45 6.68 4.37
C PHE A 110 -12.90 7.12 4.19
N GLU A 111 -13.23 7.81 3.10
CA GLU A 111 -14.60 8.27 2.83
C GLU A 111 -15.58 7.10 2.77
N ILE A 112 -15.18 5.97 2.17
CA ILE A 112 -16.00 4.76 2.12
C ILE A 112 -16.19 4.14 3.51
N TYR A 113 -15.13 4.06 4.32
CA TYR A 113 -15.24 3.52 5.67
C TYR A 113 -16.01 4.45 6.62
N LEU A 114 -15.98 5.76 6.37
CA LEU A 114 -16.71 6.75 7.15
C LEU A 114 -18.24 6.53 7.09
N GLU A 115 -18.75 5.89 6.04
CA GLU A 115 -20.17 5.50 5.95
C GLU A 115 -20.59 4.51 7.05
N SER A 116 -19.65 3.78 7.66
CA SER A 116 -19.94 2.69 8.61
C SER A 116 -19.21 2.80 9.95
N TYR A 117 -18.29 3.74 10.10
CA TYR A 117 -17.40 3.85 11.25
C TYR A 117 -17.26 5.28 11.75
N THR A 118 -16.80 5.44 12.99
CA THR A 118 -16.38 6.75 13.50
C THR A 118 -15.14 7.22 12.76
N GLU A 119 -14.97 8.53 12.59
CA GLU A 119 -13.88 9.13 11.82
C GLU A 119 -12.50 8.57 12.17
N ARG A 120 -12.19 8.49 13.47
CA ARG A 120 -10.91 7.91 13.92
C ARG A 120 -10.74 6.46 13.46
N PHE A 121 -11.78 5.63 13.65
CA PHE A 121 -11.71 4.23 13.28
C PHE A 121 -11.67 4.05 11.76
N ALA A 122 -12.42 4.85 11.00
CA ALA A 122 -12.38 4.87 9.54
C ALA A 122 -10.99 5.23 9.03
N LEU A 123 -10.33 6.24 9.62
CA LEU A 123 -8.97 6.65 9.27
C LEU A 123 -7.96 5.55 9.58
N ASP A 124 -7.97 5.04 10.82
CA ASP A 124 -7.05 3.97 11.25
C ASP A 124 -7.22 2.75 10.33
N LYS A 125 -8.46 2.37 10.01
CA LYS A 125 -8.79 1.26 9.11
C LYS A 125 -8.35 1.52 7.66
N ALA A 126 -8.53 2.72 7.13
CA ALA A 126 -8.08 3.10 5.79
C ALA A 126 -6.56 3.00 5.66
N ILE A 127 -5.82 3.46 6.67
CA ILE A 127 -4.36 3.34 6.73
C ILE A 127 -3.97 1.87 6.78
N ASP A 128 -4.58 1.09 7.68
CA ASP A 128 -4.26 -0.33 7.83
C ASP A 128 -4.53 -1.15 6.56
N SER A 129 -5.62 -0.88 5.85
CA SER A 129 -5.99 -1.58 4.61
C SER A 129 -5.11 -1.19 3.41
N THR A 130 -4.46 -0.03 3.46
CA THR A 130 -3.64 0.47 2.35
C THR A 130 -2.14 0.31 2.58
N GLU A 131 -1.69 0.21 3.84
CA GLU A 131 -0.29 0.09 4.19
C GLU A 131 0.37 -1.17 3.60
N GLY A 132 1.59 -1.00 3.10
CA GLY A 132 2.44 -2.11 2.66
C GLY A 132 2.12 -2.67 1.28
N ASN A 133 1.02 -2.24 0.66
CA ASN A 133 0.59 -2.68 -0.66
C ASN A 133 0.90 -1.63 -1.73
N ASN A 134 1.16 -2.09 -2.96
CA ASN A 134 1.43 -1.21 -4.10
C ASN A 134 0.17 -1.03 -4.96
N TYR A 135 -0.56 0.05 -4.70
CA TYR A 135 -1.74 0.48 -5.45
C TYR A 135 -1.45 1.57 -6.48
N ARG A 136 -0.17 1.94 -6.63
CA ARG A 136 0.21 3.06 -7.49
C ARG A 136 -0.11 2.76 -8.95
N GLY A 137 -0.78 3.71 -9.59
CA GLY A 137 -1.21 3.59 -10.99
C GLY A 137 -2.33 2.57 -11.18
N LYS A 138 -3.09 2.28 -10.11
CA LYS A 138 -4.22 1.35 -10.12
C LYS A 138 -5.54 1.99 -9.65
N SER A 139 -5.59 3.32 -9.61
CA SER A 139 -6.72 4.05 -9.04
C SER A 139 -8.00 3.85 -9.85
N GLU A 140 -7.89 3.88 -11.18
CA GLU A 140 -9.03 3.67 -12.09
C GLU A 140 -9.56 2.24 -11.98
N GLU A 141 -8.66 1.25 -11.97
CA GLU A 141 -9.04 -0.15 -11.77
C GLU A 141 -9.68 -0.38 -10.40
N LEU A 142 -9.16 0.24 -9.34
CA LEU A 142 -9.73 0.13 -7.99
C LEU A 142 -11.16 0.70 -7.96
N GLU A 143 -11.37 1.89 -8.52
CA GLU A 143 -12.68 2.54 -8.58
C GLU A 143 -13.68 1.71 -9.40
N PHE A 144 -13.23 1.13 -10.51
CA PHE A 144 -14.06 0.25 -11.34
C PHE A 144 -14.47 -1.03 -10.60
N ILE A 145 -13.51 -1.75 -10.00
CA ILE A 145 -13.78 -2.96 -9.22
C ILE A 145 -14.72 -2.64 -8.05
N PHE A 146 -14.48 -1.54 -7.35
CA PHE A 146 -15.32 -1.09 -6.25
C PHE A 146 -16.75 -0.82 -6.69
N THR A 147 -16.93 -0.09 -7.79
CA THR A 147 -18.25 0.23 -8.35
C THR A 147 -19.06 -1.03 -8.64
N VAL A 148 -18.42 -2.01 -9.28
CA VAL A 148 -19.08 -3.29 -9.62
C VAL A 148 -19.41 -4.12 -8.36
N TYR A 149 -18.51 -4.18 -7.37
CA TYR A 149 -18.80 -4.89 -6.13
C TYR A 149 -19.87 -4.19 -5.29
N LYS A 150 -19.96 -2.86 -5.32
CA LYS A 150 -20.97 -2.07 -4.58
C LYS A 150 -22.41 -2.36 -5.04
N GLU A 151 -22.60 -2.85 -6.26
CA GLU A 151 -23.94 -3.30 -6.73
C GLU A 151 -24.52 -4.46 -5.90
N ASN A 152 -23.66 -5.27 -5.27
CA ASN A 152 -24.06 -6.52 -4.61
C ASN A 152 -23.63 -6.59 -3.13
N TYR A 153 -22.82 -5.65 -2.67
CA TYR A 153 -22.25 -5.63 -1.33
C TYR A 153 -22.40 -4.26 -0.67
N THR A 154 -22.28 -4.21 0.66
CA THR A 154 -22.14 -2.94 1.38
C THR A 154 -20.85 -2.24 0.97
N SER A 155 -20.81 -0.90 0.98
CA SER A 155 -19.62 -0.13 0.58
C SER A 155 -18.36 -0.61 1.30
N ARG A 156 -18.46 -0.89 2.61
CA ARG A 156 -17.37 -1.46 3.40
C ARG A 156 -16.85 -2.78 2.84
N PHE A 157 -17.73 -3.74 2.58
CA PHE A 157 -17.30 -5.05 2.08
C PHE A 157 -16.79 -4.95 0.63
N ALA A 158 -17.40 -4.08 -0.18
CA ALA A 158 -16.96 -3.81 -1.53
C ALA A 158 -15.53 -3.25 -1.56
N ILE A 159 -15.19 -2.25 -0.73
CA ILE A 159 -13.83 -1.69 -0.72
C ILE A 159 -12.80 -2.68 -0.16
N ASP A 160 -13.14 -3.42 0.90
CA ASP A 160 -12.26 -4.47 1.44
C ASP A 160 -11.92 -5.50 0.35
N LYS A 161 -12.93 -6.00 -0.37
CA LYS A 161 -12.74 -6.95 -1.46
C LYS A 161 -12.00 -6.34 -2.65
N SER A 162 -12.24 -5.07 -2.96
CA SER A 162 -11.57 -4.39 -4.07
C SER A 162 -10.08 -4.22 -3.80
N LEU A 163 -9.71 -3.82 -2.59
CA LEU A 163 -8.32 -3.71 -2.14
C LEU A 163 -7.61 -5.07 -2.16
N GLU A 164 -8.28 -6.15 -1.74
CA GLU A 164 -7.73 -7.51 -1.83
C GLU A 164 -7.42 -7.90 -3.29
N LYS A 165 -8.34 -7.59 -4.21
CA LYS A 165 -8.25 -8.04 -5.60
C LYS A 165 -7.33 -7.19 -6.46
N ILE A 166 -7.29 -5.88 -6.25
CA ILE A 166 -6.49 -4.97 -7.08
C ILE A 166 -4.99 -5.21 -6.95
N VAL A 167 -4.54 -5.76 -5.82
CA VAL A 167 -3.14 -6.14 -5.59
C VAL A 167 -2.68 -7.20 -6.60
N LEU A 168 -3.58 -8.07 -7.06
CA LEU A 168 -3.29 -9.16 -8.00
C LEU A 168 -3.09 -8.68 -9.44
N LEU A 169 -3.58 -7.49 -9.77
CA LEU A 169 -3.55 -6.97 -11.13
C LEU A 169 -2.21 -6.29 -11.45
N PRO A 170 -1.71 -6.40 -12.68
CA PRO A 170 -0.61 -5.55 -13.13
C PRO A 170 -1.07 -4.08 -13.20
N ARG A 171 -0.12 -3.15 -13.26
CA ARG A 171 -0.42 -1.74 -13.58
C ARG A 171 -0.99 -1.67 -15.00
N ASN A 172 -1.83 -0.68 -15.27
CA ASN A 172 -2.43 -0.44 -16.60
C ASN A 172 -3.24 -1.65 -17.10
N SER A 173 -3.96 -2.33 -16.20
CA SER A 173 -4.77 -3.50 -16.54
C SER A 173 -6.24 -3.15 -16.86
N MET A 174 -6.57 -1.85 -16.82
CA MET A 174 -7.92 -1.35 -16.99
C MET A 174 -8.59 -1.83 -18.29
N ASP A 175 -7.90 -1.74 -19.43
CA ASP A 175 -8.43 -2.21 -20.72
C ASP A 175 -8.80 -3.71 -20.68
N CYS A 176 -7.92 -4.52 -20.11
CA CYS A 176 -8.18 -5.96 -19.93
C CYS A 176 -9.41 -6.18 -19.05
N LEU A 177 -9.48 -5.47 -17.92
CA LEU A 177 -10.58 -5.59 -16.96
C LEU A 177 -11.91 -5.22 -17.60
N GLU A 178 -12.01 -4.07 -18.27
CA GLU A 178 -13.24 -3.62 -18.89
C GLU A 178 -13.71 -4.57 -19.98
N ILE A 179 -12.81 -5.00 -20.89
CA ILE A 179 -13.14 -5.92 -21.97
C ILE A 179 -13.61 -7.26 -21.41
N SER A 180 -12.86 -7.82 -20.46
CA SER A 180 -13.17 -9.11 -19.85
C SER A 180 -14.49 -9.04 -19.08
N TYR A 181 -14.67 -8.00 -18.25
CA TYR A 181 -15.90 -7.79 -17.49
C TYR A 181 -17.11 -7.65 -18.41
N ARG A 182 -17.03 -6.79 -19.45
CA ARG A 182 -18.12 -6.58 -20.42
C ARG A 182 -18.52 -7.86 -21.14
N SER A 183 -17.56 -8.75 -21.43
CA SER A 183 -17.87 -10.04 -22.04
C SER A 183 -18.54 -10.99 -21.03
N LEU A 184 -18.01 -11.07 -19.82
CA LEU A 184 -18.45 -12.02 -18.79
C LEU A 184 -19.77 -11.63 -18.13
N SER A 185 -20.07 -10.33 -18.03
CA SER A 185 -21.31 -9.81 -17.43
C SER A 185 -22.57 -10.20 -18.21
N ARG A 186 -22.44 -10.66 -19.45
CA ARG A 186 -23.54 -11.22 -20.25
C ARG A 186 -24.01 -12.59 -19.77
N SER A 187 -23.16 -13.32 -19.04
CA SER A 187 -23.41 -14.71 -18.65
C SER A 187 -23.29 -14.96 -17.15
N TYR A 188 -22.76 -13.99 -16.39
CA TYR A 188 -22.52 -14.09 -14.97
C TYR A 188 -23.04 -12.86 -14.24
N THR A 189 -23.34 -13.03 -12.94
CA THR A 189 -23.64 -11.88 -12.05
C THR A 189 -22.46 -10.90 -12.01
N SER A 190 -22.71 -9.61 -11.80
CA SER A 190 -21.68 -8.56 -11.80
C SER A 190 -20.47 -8.93 -10.93
N LYS A 191 -20.71 -9.41 -9.69
CA LYS A 191 -19.63 -9.86 -8.80
C LYS A 191 -18.79 -11.01 -9.37
N HIS A 192 -19.43 -11.99 -10.01
CA HIS A 192 -18.75 -13.19 -10.50
C HIS A 192 -18.06 -12.93 -11.84
N ALA A 193 -18.65 -12.07 -12.67
CA ALA A 193 -18.01 -11.54 -13.87
C ALA A 193 -16.73 -10.76 -13.51
N MET A 194 -16.78 -9.91 -12.48
CA MET A 194 -15.61 -9.16 -12.01
C MET A 194 -14.52 -10.08 -11.45
N ASP A 195 -14.88 -11.02 -10.58
CA ASP A 195 -13.94 -12.01 -10.05
C ASP A 195 -13.20 -12.74 -11.20
N LYS A 196 -13.93 -13.20 -12.21
CA LYS A 196 -13.35 -13.87 -13.39
C LYS A 196 -12.54 -12.93 -14.29
N ALA A 197 -12.95 -11.68 -14.44
CA ALA A 197 -12.21 -10.69 -15.21
C ALA A 197 -10.84 -10.43 -14.56
N ILE A 198 -10.80 -10.25 -13.24
CA ILE A 198 -9.56 -10.10 -12.47
C ILE A 198 -8.67 -11.33 -12.62
N ASP A 199 -9.23 -12.54 -12.49
CA ASP A 199 -8.46 -13.79 -12.66
C ASP A 199 -7.85 -13.89 -14.07
N SER A 200 -8.56 -13.40 -15.10
CA SER A 200 -8.09 -13.40 -16.49
C SER A 200 -7.00 -12.36 -16.75
N CYS A 201 -7.06 -11.20 -16.08
CA CYS A 201 -6.12 -10.09 -16.26
C CYS A 201 -4.91 -10.14 -15.33
N SER A 202 -4.97 -10.92 -14.25
CA SER A 202 -3.86 -11.13 -13.31
C SER A 202 -2.81 -12.11 -13.84
N ASN A 203 -3.19 -12.99 -14.77
CA ASN A 203 -2.28 -13.89 -15.49
C ASN A 203 -2.36 -13.60 -16.98
N PRO A 204 -1.56 -12.68 -17.52
CA PRO A 204 -1.44 -12.55 -18.97
C PRO A 204 -0.96 -13.91 -19.49
N ILE A 205 -1.80 -14.57 -20.30
CA ILE A 205 -1.39 -15.75 -21.05
C ILE A 205 -0.13 -15.36 -21.81
N ARG A 206 1.00 -15.99 -21.46
CA ARG A 206 2.25 -15.96 -22.24
C ARG A 206 2.08 -16.72 -23.53
#